data_AF-W4HC52-F1
#
_entry.id   AF-W4HC52-F1
#
_cell.length_a   1.000
_cell.length_b   1.000
_cell.length_c   1.000
_cell.angle_alpha   90.00
_cell.angle_beta   90.00
_cell.angle_gamma   90.00
#
_symmetry.space_group_name_H-M   'P 1'
#
loop_
_entity.id
_entity.type
_entity.pdbx_description
1 polymer ?
#
loop_
_entity_poly.entity_id
_entity_poly.type
_entity_poly.pdbx_seq_one_letter_code
_entity_poly.pdbx_strand_id
1 'polypeptide(L)'
;MTGSVDILRFLVENGLDCTILNRNGHSALHKAAMKGHEDVCMWLLLATSEGGGGLQRKHMQADDEGFTPMTFASANGHSRLGLRLQAAYDALPFAMGDLST
;
A
#
# COMPACT_ATOMS: atom_id res chain seq x y z
N MET A 1 -13.29 11.46 7.57
CA MET A 1 -13.89 10.12 7.50
C MET A 1 -12.75 9.14 7.61
N THR A 2 -12.61 8.48 8.76
CA THR A 2 -11.50 7.55 9.04
C THR A 2 -11.64 6.30 8.17
N GLY A 3 -10.53 5.80 7.63
CA GLY A 3 -10.52 4.47 7.01
C GLY A 3 -10.65 3.40 8.09
N SER A 4 -11.70 2.59 8.06
CA SER A 4 -11.91 1.51 9.03
C SER A 4 -11.25 0.22 8.54
N VAL A 5 -10.17 -0.17 9.24
CA VAL A 5 -9.49 -1.46 9.03
C VAL A 5 -10.46 -2.65 9.21
N ASP A 6 -11.45 -2.53 10.10
CA ASP A 6 -12.45 -3.59 10.31
C ASP A 6 -13.27 -3.89 9.05
N ILE A 7 -13.62 -2.85 8.27
CA ILE A 7 -14.33 -3.01 7.00
C ILE A 7 -13.41 -3.67 5.98
N LEU A 8 -12.14 -3.28 5.92
CA LEU A 8 -11.16 -3.89 5.01
C LEU A 8 -10.94 -5.37 5.33
N ARG A 9 -10.87 -5.74 6.62
CA ARG A 9 -10.77 -7.13 7.05
C ARG A 9 -11.98 -7.94 6.60
N PHE A 10 -13.20 -7.43 6.86
CA PHE A 10 -14.43 -8.07 6.39
C PHE A 10 -14.44 -8.26 4.86
N LEU A 11 -14.00 -7.26 4.10
CA LEU A 11 -13.95 -7.35 2.64
C LEU A 11 -12.93 -8.39 2.16
N VAL A 12 -11.74 -8.47 2.77
CA VAL A 12 -10.73 -9.48 2.42
C VAL A 12 -11.21 -10.89 2.77
N GLU A 13 -11.90 -11.07 3.90
CA GLU A 13 -12.56 -12.34 4.23
C GLU A 13 -13.62 -12.76 3.20
N ASN A 14 -14.22 -11.80 2.51
CA ASN A 14 -15.16 -12.02 1.40
C ASN A 14 -14.50 -12.08 0.02
N GLY A 15 -13.17 -12.18 -0.06
CA GLY A 15 -12.42 -12.36 -1.32
C GLY A 15 -12.03 -11.07 -2.03
N LEU A 16 -12.03 -9.91 -1.34
CA LEU A 16 -11.46 -8.69 -1.89
C LEU A 16 -9.95 -8.86 -2.15
N ASP A 17 -9.55 -8.64 -3.40
CA ASP A 17 -8.14 -8.58 -3.79
C ASP A 17 -7.62 -7.14 -3.71
N CYS A 18 -6.74 -6.87 -2.75
CA CYS A 18 -6.12 -5.55 -2.54
C CYS A 18 -4.98 -5.25 -3.53
N THR A 19 -4.55 -6.23 -4.32
CA THR A 19 -3.41 -6.10 -5.26
C THR A 19 -3.78 -5.43 -6.58
N ILE A 20 -5.07 -5.27 -6.84
CA ILE A 20 -5.60 -4.67 -8.07
C ILE A 20 -5.21 -3.20 -8.18
N LEU A 21 -4.75 -2.82 -9.37
CA LEU A 21 -4.48 -1.44 -9.76
C LEU A 21 -5.65 -0.88 -10.58
N ASN A 22 -5.95 0.40 -10.41
CA ASN A 22 -6.91 1.08 -11.28
C ASN A 22 -6.25 1.48 -12.62
N ARG A 23 -7.03 2.16 -13.49
CA ARG A 23 -6.58 2.60 -14.82
C ARG A 23 -5.42 3.60 -14.84
N ASN A 24 -5.10 4.21 -13.70
CA ASN A 24 -4.02 5.17 -13.55
C ASN A 24 -2.78 4.53 -12.89
N GLY A 25 -2.78 3.21 -12.66
CA GLY A 25 -1.72 2.53 -11.90
C GLY A 25 -1.86 2.67 -10.38
N HIS A 26 -2.94 3.24 -9.85
CA HIS A 26 -3.11 3.39 -8.40
C HIS A 26 -3.55 2.08 -7.74
N SER A 27 -2.75 1.63 -6.77
CA SER A 27 -3.15 0.66 -5.75
C SER A 27 -4.02 1.29 -4.66
N ALA A 28 -4.66 0.46 -3.83
CA ALA A 28 -5.37 0.92 -2.63
C ALA A 28 -4.49 1.80 -1.72
N LEU A 29 -3.18 1.53 -1.70
CA LEU A 29 -2.22 2.29 -0.90
C LEU A 29 -2.05 3.74 -1.37
N HIS A 30 -2.10 4.00 -2.67
CA HIS A 30 -2.05 5.37 -3.21
C HIS A 30 -3.19 6.21 -2.65
N LYS A 31 -4.41 5.66 -2.64
CA LYS A 31 -5.60 6.36 -2.15
C LYS A 31 -5.57 6.54 -0.64
N ALA A 32 -5.14 5.52 0.11
CA ALA A 32 -4.99 5.63 1.56
C ALA A 32 -3.94 6.68 1.95
N ALA A 33 -2.80 6.70 1.25
CA ALA A 33 -1.69 7.62 1.50
C ALA A 33 -2.06 9.07 1.17
N MET A 34 -2.76 9.30 0.04
CA MET A 34 -3.29 10.61 -0.34
C MET A 34 -4.26 11.19 0.70
N LYS A 35 -4.99 10.33 1.44
CA LYS A 35 -5.91 10.74 2.51
C LYS A 35 -5.29 10.74 3.91
N GLY A 36 -4.02 10.34 4.05
CA GLY A 36 -3.35 10.29 5.34
C GLY A 36 -3.84 9.18 6.27
N HIS A 37 -4.47 8.13 5.74
CA HIS A 37 -4.99 7.02 6.53
C HIS A 37 -3.86 6.05 6.90
N GLU A 38 -3.03 6.44 7.87
CA GLU A 38 -1.84 5.68 8.30
C GLU A 38 -2.17 4.24 8.69
N ASP A 39 -3.21 4.01 9.48
CA ASP A 39 -3.60 2.66 9.92
C ASP A 39 -3.96 1.75 8.75
N VAL A 40 -4.68 2.29 7.76
CA VAL A 40 -5.02 1.58 6.53
C VAL A 40 -3.77 1.31 5.70
N CYS A 41 -2.87 2.28 5.57
CA CYS A 41 -1.60 2.11 4.87
C CYS A 41 -0.77 0.97 5.46
N MET A 42 -0.66 0.91 6.79
CA MET A 42 0.10 -0.14 7.47
C MET A 42 -0.60 -1.49 7.34
N TRP A 43 -1.92 -1.54 7.49
CA TRP A 43 -2.70 -2.77 7.32
C TRP A 43 -2.61 -3.33 5.88
N LEU A 44 -2.60 -2.45 4.88
CA LEU A 44 -2.45 -2.81 3.48
C LEU A 44 -1.09 -3.48 3.18
N LEU A 45 -0.02 -3.02 3.85
CA LEU A 45 1.34 -3.57 3.74
C LEU A 45 1.59 -4.80 4.63
N LEU A 46 0.70 -5.07 5.59
CA LEU A 46 0.76 -6.24 6.45
C LEU A 46 0.53 -7.52 5.63
N ALA A 47 1.24 -8.60 5.96
CA ALA A 47 1.13 -9.85 5.23
C ALA A 47 -0.29 -10.44 5.32
N THR A 48 -0.74 -11.11 4.25
CA THR A 48 -2.06 -11.78 4.24
C THR A 48 -2.16 -12.87 5.32
N SER A 49 -1.04 -13.53 5.66
CA SER A 49 -0.96 -14.50 6.76
C SER A 49 -1.21 -13.89 8.14
N GLU A 50 -1.03 -12.58 8.27
CA GLU A 50 -1.27 -11.82 9.50
C GLU A 50 -2.63 -11.08 9.45
N GLY A 51 -3.46 -11.38 8.45
CA GLY A 51 -4.77 -10.74 8.24
C GLY A 51 -4.68 -9.33 7.65
N GLY A 52 -3.61 -9.04 6.90
CA GLY A 52 -3.37 -7.80 6.18
C GLY A 52 -3.71 -7.83 4.69
N GLY A 53 -3.51 -6.69 4.02
CA GLY A 53 -3.78 -6.52 2.58
C GLY A 53 -2.75 -7.13 1.64
N GLY A 54 -1.58 -7.54 2.14
CA GLY A 54 -0.59 -8.30 1.37
C GLY A 54 0.12 -7.52 0.26
N LEU A 55 0.10 -6.18 0.29
CA LEU A 55 0.73 -5.37 -0.74
C LEU A 55 2.26 -5.45 -0.64
N GLN A 56 2.86 -5.97 -1.71
CA GLN A 56 4.31 -5.99 -1.92
C GLN A 56 4.83 -4.73 -2.64
N ARG A 57 6.16 -4.58 -2.74
CA ARG A 57 6.84 -3.47 -3.47
C ARG A 57 6.26 -3.17 -4.84
N LYS A 58 5.90 -4.19 -5.62
CA LYS A 58 5.35 -3.99 -6.98
C LYS A 58 4.07 -3.15 -7.01
N HIS A 59 3.31 -3.11 -5.91
CA HIS A 59 2.09 -2.32 -5.79
C HIS A 59 2.31 -0.94 -5.14
N MET A 60 3.56 -0.64 -4.77
CA MET A 60 4.01 0.65 -4.26
C MET A 60 4.72 1.48 -5.33
N GLN A 61 4.80 0.97 -6.56
CA GLN A 61 5.45 1.64 -7.68
C GLN A 61 4.72 2.92 -8.06
N ALA A 62 5.44 3.76 -8.80
CA ALA A 62 4.88 4.99 -9.32
C ALA A 62 3.71 4.70 -10.26
N ASP A 63 2.73 5.59 -10.21
CA ASP A 63 1.61 5.64 -11.14
C ASP A 63 2.06 6.17 -12.52
N ASP A 64 1.10 6.32 -13.44
CA ASP A 64 1.38 6.79 -14.81
C ASP A 64 1.93 8.23 -14.87
N GLU A 65 1.78 9.01 -13.79
CA GLU A 65 2.27 10.37 -13.65
C GLU A 65 3.59 10.44 -12.86
N GLY A 66 4.15 9.30 -12.44
CA GLY A 66 5.38 9.23 -11.67
C GLY A 66 5.22 9.38 -10.15
N PHE A 67 3.99 9.39 -9.63
CA PHE A 67 3.71 9.51 -8.21
C PHE A 67 3.60 8.13 -7.54
N THR A 68 4.36 7.94 -6.47
CA THR A 68 4.28 6.77 -5.59
C THR A 68 3.34 7.06 -4.41
N PRO A 69 2.89 6.05 -3.65
CA PRO A 69 2.05 6.29 -2.48
C PRO A 69 2.70 7.25 -1.46
N MET A 70 4.01 7.14 -1.27
CA MET A 70 4.77 7.99 -0.34
C MET A 70 4.89 9.45 -0.83
N THR A 71 5.01 9.69 -2.14
CA THR A 71 4.97 11.07 -2.68
C THR A 71 3.57 11.64 -2.62
N PHE A 72 2.51 10.84 -2.84
CA PHE A 72 1.13 11.24 -2.59
C PHE A 72 0.90 11.69 -1.14
N ALA A 73 1.35 10.90 -0.15
CA ALA A 73 1.26 11.28 1.25
C ALA A 73 1.94 12.63 1.51
N SER A 74 3.19 12.78 1.06
CA SER A 74 3.97 14.00 1.27
C SER A 74 3.35 15.22 0.59
N ALA A 75 2.91 15.08 -0.67
CA ALA A 75 2.27 16.15 -1.44
C ALA A 75 0.94 16.62 -0.85
N ASN A 76 0.24 15.76 -0.11
CA ASN A 76 -1.03 16.08 0.56
C ASN A 76 -0.85 16.48 2.04
N GLY A 77 0.39 16.78 2.48
CA GLY A 77 0.66 17.26 3.84
C GLY A 77 0.83 16.16 4.89
N HIS A 78 0.91 14.89 4.47
CA HIS A 78 1.15 13.73 5.33
C HIS A 78 2.61 13.27 5.26
N SER A 79 3.57 14.19 5.34
CA SER A 79 5.00 13.91 5.15
C SER A 79 5.54 12.84 6.10
N ARG A 80 5.03 12.77 7.34
CA ARG A 80 5.39 11.70 8.29
C ARG A 80 4.99 10.32 7.75
N LEU A 81 3.78 10.21 7.20
CA LEU A 81 3.31 8.97 6.58
C LEU A 81 4.14 8.63 5.34
N GLY A 82 4.49 9.62 4.52
CA GLY A 82 5.40 9.43 3.38
C GLY A 82 6.73 8.80 3.79
N LEU A 83 7.36 9.30 4.85
CA LEU A 83 8.59 8.74 5.40
C LEU A 83 8.40 7.32 5.96
N ARG A 84 7.27 7.04 6.62
CA ARG A 84 6.98 5.68 7.11
C ARG A 84 6.77 4.69 5.96
N LEU A 85 6.10 5.11 4.89
CA LEU A 85 5.90 4.31 3.69
C LEU A 85 7.23 4.03 2.97
N GLN A 86 8.15 5.01 2.94
CA GLN A 86 9.51 4.79 2.43
C GLN A 86 10.24 3.73 3.27
N ALA A 87 10.23 3.88 4.60
CA ALA A 87 10.87 2.90 5.49
C ALA A 87 10.25 1.50 5.33
N ALA A 88 8.94 1.40 5.18
CA ALA A 88 8.25 0.14 4.92
C ALA A 88 8.63 -0.45 3.55
N TYR A 89 8.75 0.38 2.51
CA TYR A 89 9.21 -0.03 1.18
C TYR A 89 10.63 -0.63 1.24
N ASP A 90 11.51 -0.03 2.02
CA ASP A 90 12.89 -0.51 2.18
C ASP A 90 12.95 -1.81 2.98
N ALA A 91 12.07 -1.98 3.97
CA ALA A 91 11.97 -3.17 4.81
C ALA A 91 11.29 -4.38 4.13
N LEU A 92 10.48 -4.17 3.09
CA LEU A 92 9.86 -5.28 2.36
C LEU A 92 10.93 -6.16 1.70
N PRO A 93 10.81 -7.49 1.74
CA PRO A 93 11.76 -8.36 1.05
C PRO A 93 11.72 -8.09 -0.46
N PHE A 94 12.88 -8.08 -1.10
CA PHE A 94 12.91 -8.25 -2.56
C PHE A 94 12.30 -9.62 -2.84
N ALA A 95 11.33 -9.70 -3.75
CA ALA A 95 10.86 -10.99 -4.22
C ALA A 95 12.06 -11.68 -4.90
N MET A 96 12.80 -12.51 -4.16
CA MET A 96 13.79 -13.43 -4.73
C MET A 96 13.02 -14.52 -5.46
N GLY A 97 12.61 -14.19 -6.69
CA GLY A 97 11.96 -15.11 -7.62
C GLY A 97 12.74 -15.30 -8.92
N ASP A 98 13.94 -14.74 -9.06
CA ASP A 98 14.72 -14.82 -10.30
C ASP A 98 16.24 -14.89 -10.06
N LEU A 99 16.66 -15.76 -9.15
CA LEU A 99 18.06 -16.20 -9.11
C LEU A 99 18.08 -17.73 -9.15
N SER A 100 17.59 -18.29 -10.24
CA SER A 100 18.02 -19.60 -10.72
C SER A 100 19.03 -19.40 -11.84
N THR A 101 20.31 -19.28 -11.51
CA THR A 101 21.42 -19.73 -12.35
C THR A 101 22.60 -20.09 -11.45
#